data_AF-A0A2N7QFD4-F1
#
_entry.id   AF-A0A2N7QFD4-F1
#
_cell.length_a   1.000
_cell.length_b   1.000
_cell.length_c   1.000
_cell.angle_alpha   90.00
_cell.angle_beta   90.00
_cell.angle_gamma   90.00
#
_symmetry.space_group_name_H-M   'P 1'
#
loop_
_entity.id
_entity.type
_entity.pdbx_description
1 polymer ?
#
loop_
_entity_poly.entity_id
_entity_poly.type
_entity_poly.pdbx_seq_one_letter_code
_entity_poly.pdbx_strand_id
1 'polypeptide(L)'
;MNFYTLEWINKVFKRYQEEKSAFFIEDKKVGFQPKYFLWALLHIYSKKELPFLSESLDIKDLEFVLQHQGFDFMYLVDLLRKEFAYWFRESIICRDFSEESYFTLAQEFLLLEEQLRKQIQIPLLDQMKKLILDLEEIVEENKSLENFDKTKFFRLIKFFNTVEKLEKTKCSELVDRAKNITEKAYKSLKEFEFPLPPISQLEFKKALKEKFDKWTKSKRNFS
;
A
#
# COMPACT_ATOMS: atom_id res chain seq x y z
N MET A 1 14.14 -4.65 -8.21
CA MET A 1 12.79 -4.19 -7.85
C MET A 1 12.25 -4.96 -6.65
N ASN A 2 11.99 -4.25 -5.55
CA ASN A 2 11.36 -4.82 -4.35
C ASN A 2 9.86 -4.54 -4.37
N PHE A 3 9.04 -5.45 -3.84
CA PHE A 3 7.57 -5.36 -3.88
C PHE A 3 7.08 -5.45 -2.45
N TYR A 4 6.70 -4.30 -1.89
CA TYR A 4 6.44 -4.13 -0.47
C TYR A 4 5.13 -4.80 -0.08
N THR A 5 4.10 -4.73 -0.94
CA THR A 5 2.82 -5.41 -0.71
C THR A 5 3.02 -6.93 -0.70
N LEU A 6 3.81 -7.46 -1.63
CA LEU A 6 4.11 -8.89 -1.67
C LEU A 6 4.97 -9.34 -0.47
N GLU A 7 5.90 -8.50 -0.02
CA GLU A 7 6.69 -8.75 1.19
C GLU A 7 5.81 -8.79 2.44
N TRP A 8 4.83 -7.88 2.54
CA TRP A 8 3.83 -7.92 3.60
C TRP A 8 3.00 -9.20 3.56
N ILE A 9 2.47 -9.57 2.39
CA ILE A 9 1.72 -10.83 2.20
C ILE A 9 2.56 -12.02 2.66
N ASN A 10 3.81 -12.13 2.19
CA ASN A 10 4.70 -13.22 2.55
C ASN A 10 4.95 -13.27 4.06
N LYS A 11 5.19 -12.13 4.70
CA LYS A 11 5.42 -12.06 6.15
C LYS A 11 4.21 -12.53 6.94
N VAL A 12 3.01 -12.03 6.60
CA VAL A 12 1.76 -12.42 7.28
C VAL A 12 1.45 -13.89 7.03
N PHE A 13 1.60 -14.36 5.81
CA PHE A 13 1.40 -15.76 5.45
C PHE A 13 2.37 -16.69 6.16
N LYS A 14 3.65 -16.32 6.25
CA LYS A 14 4.65 -17.10 6.98
C LYS A 14 4.30 -17.19 8.47
N ARG A 15 3.92 -16.07 9.09
CA ARG A 15 3.45 -16.05 10.49
C ARG A 15 2.26 -17.00 10.67
N TYR A 16 1.32 -17.00 9.74
CA TYR A 16 0.16 -17.91 9.74
C TYR A 16 0.55 -19.39 9.72
N GLN A 17 1.53 -19.76 8.90
CA GLN A 17 1.97 -21.16 8.78
C GLN A 17 2.79 -21.66 9.99
N GLU A 18 3.54 -20.77 10.64
CA GLU A 18 4.44 -21.12 11.74
C GLU A 18 3.75 -21.19 13.10
N GLU A 19 2.59 -20.54 13.25
CA GLU A 19 1.85 -20.46 14.50
C GLU A 19 1.05 -21.74 14.78
N LYS A 20 1.56 -22.58 15.70
CA LYS A 20 1.06 -23.94 15.95
C LYS A 20 -0.23 -24.02 16.79
N SER A 21 -0.54 -23.00 17.58
CA SER A 21 -1.62 -23.05 18.58
C SER A 21 -2.94 -22.49 18.03
N ALA A 22 -2.92 -21.23 17.63
CA ALA A 22 -4.03 -20.52 16.99
C ALA A 22 -3.51 -19.18 16.48
N PHE A 23 -3.78 -18.87 15.22
CA PHE A 23 -3.48 -17.56 14.66
C PHE A 23 -4.65 -16.62 14.87
N PHE A 24 -4.37 -15.42 15.38
CA PHE A 24 -5.37 -14.38 15.61
C PHE A 24 -5.08 -13.14 14.75
N ILE A 25 -6.15 -12.52 14.28
CA ILE A 25 -6.14 -11.15 13.76
C ILE A 25 -7.10 -10.35 14.62
N GLU A 26 -6.58 -9.31 15.28
CA GLU A 26 -7.28 -8.66 16.39
C GLU A 26 -7.72 -9.72 17.42
N ASP A 27 -9.00 -9.77 17.79
CA ASP A 27 -9.55 -10.74 18.75
C ASP A 27 -10.15 -12.01 18.10
N LYS A 28 -9.86 -12.25 16.80
CA LYS A 28 -10.53 -13.28 16.01
C LYS A 28 -9.58 -14.39 15.60
N LYS A 29 -9.91 -15.61 16.00
CA LYS A 29 -9.19 -16.82 15.60
C LYS A 29 -9.45 -17.12 14.13
N VAL A 30 -8.39 -17.27 13.36
CA VAL A 30 -8.45 -17.67 11.95
C VAL A 30 -8.44 -19.20 11.87
N GLY A 31 -9.49 -19.77 11.26
CA GLY A 31 -9.70 -21.22 11.16
C GLY A 31 -9.59 -21.79 9.74
N PHE A 32 -9.07 -21.03 8.78
CA PHE A 32 -9.04 -21.40 7.36
C PHE A 32 -7.82 -22.25 7.00
N GLN A 33 -7.90 -23.12 6.00
CA GLN A 33 -6.68 -23.77 5.48
C GLN A 33 -5.71 -22.72 4.89
N PRO A 34 -4.38 -22.95 4.89
CA PRO A 34 -3.40 -22.01 4.38
C PRO A 34 -3.71 -21.48 2.97
N LYS A 35 -4.20 -22.33 2.06
CA LYS A 35 -4.60 -21.90 0.71
C LYS A 35 -5.71 -20.84 0.72
N TYR A 36 -6.70 -20.98 1.60
CA TYR A 36 -7.81 -20.02 1.75
C TYR A 36 -7.36 -18.74 2.45
N PHE A 37 -6.46 -18.86 3.43
CA PHE A 37 -5.86 -17.68 4.05
C PHE A 37 -5.02 -16.87 3.04
N LEU A 38 -4.27 -17.53 2.16
CA LEU A 38 -3.57 -16.87 1.07
C LEU A 38 -4.54 -16.18 0.10
N TRP A 39 -5.63 -16.83 -0.26
CA TRP A 39 -6.69 -16.20 -1.04
C TRP A 39 -7.19 -14.92 -0.36
N ALA A 40 -7.48 -14.96 0.94
CA ALA A 40 -7.91 -13.78 1.69
C ALA A 40 -6.87 -12.65 1.65
N LEU A 41 -5.57 -12.96 1.77
CA LEU A 41 -4.49 -11.98 1.63
C LEU A 41 -4.44 -11.34 0.24
N LEU A 42 -4.73 -12.07 -0.83
CA LEU A 42 -4.72 -11.55 -2.20
C LEU A 42 -5.91 -10.64 -2.50
N HIS A 43 -6.99 -10.66 -1.69
CA HIS A 43 -8.15 -9.79 -1.85
C HIS A 43 -7.88 -8.31 -1.49
N ILE A 44 -6.65 -7.96 -1.11
CA ILE A 44 -6.19 -6.57 -1.05
C ILE A 44 -6.01 -5.97 -2.46
N TYR A 45 -5.70 -6.80 -3.46
CA TYR A 45 -5.62 -6.39 -4.86
C TYR A 45 -7.02 -6.24 -5.46
N SER A 46 -7.14 -5.41 -6.49
CA SER A 46 -8.41 -5.24 -7.18
C SER A 46 -8.89 -6.54 -7.84
N LYS A 47 -10.21 -6.70 -7.98
CA LYS A 47 -10.82 -7.87 -8.64
C LYS A 47 -10.31 -8.12 -10.06
N LYS A 48 -9.81 -7.08 -10.75
CA LYS A 48 -9.24 -7.20 -12.10
C LYS A 48 -7.85 -7.82 -12.09
N GLU A 49 -7.07 -7.58 -11.03
CA GLU A 49 -5.70 -8.09 -10.89
C GLU A 49 -5.66 -9.47 -10.23
N LEU A 50 -6.66 -9.79 -9.42
CA LEU A 50 -6.81 -11.07 -8.73
C LEU A 50 -6.58 -12.28 -9.65
N PRO A 51 -7.29 -12.43 -10.80
CA PRO A 51 -7.09 -13.57 -11.70
C PRO A 51 -5.66 -13.70 -12.21
N PHE A 52 -5.01 -12.58 -12.51
CA PHE A 52 -3.64 -12.57 -13.03
C PHE A 52 -2.61 -13.04 -12.00
N LEU A 53 -2.82 -12.72 -10.72
CA LEU A 53 -1.97 -13.14 -9.60
C LEU A 53 -2.32 -14.53 -9.08
N SER A 54 -3.58 -14.95 -9.22
CA SER A 54 -4.09 -16.22 -8.69
C SER A 54 -4.18 -17.33 -9.71
N GLU A 55 -3.65 -17.17 -10.94
CA GLU A 55 -3.56 -18.25 -11.94
C GLU A 55 -2.90 -19.54 -11.40
N SER A 56 -2.06 -19.43 -10.37
CA SER A 56 -1.43 -20.57 -9.69
C SER A 56 -2.27 -21.19 -8.56
N LEU A 57 -3.44 -20.62 -8.25
CA LEU A 57 -4.37 -21.07 -7.21
C LEU A 57 -5.65 -21.62 -7.86
N ASP A 58 -6.17 -22.75 -7.35
CA ASP A 58 -7.41 -23.32 -7.85
C ASP A 58 -8.61 -22.44 -7.45
N ILE A 59 -9.36 -21.96 -8.45
CA ILE A 59 -10.54 -21.09 -8.27
C ILE A 59 -11.73 -21.90 -7.72
N LYS A 60 -11.83 -23.19 -8.05
CA LYS A 60 -12.93 -24.05 -7.57
C LYS A 60 -12.92 -24.21 -6.05
N ASP A 61 -11.73 -24.20 -5.48
CA ASP A 61 -11.50 -24.23 -4.04
C ASP A 61 -12.06 -22.96 -3.35
N LEU A 62 -11.89 -21.79 -3.99
CA LEU A 62 -12.42 -20.53 -3.47
C LEU A 62 -13.94 -20.48 -3.56
N GLU A 63 -14.54 -20.97 -4.65
CA GLU A 63 -15.99 -21.05 -4.82
C GLU A 63 -16.65 -21.86 -3.71
N PHE A 64 -16.05 -22.98 -3.32
CA PHE A 64 -16.52 -23.80 -2.20
C PHE A 64 -16.56 -23.01 -0.90
N VAL A 65 -15.49 -22.29 -0.56
CA VAL A 65 -15.43 -21.47 0.66
C VAL A 65 -16.43 -20.32 0.61
N LEU A 66 -16.58 -19.66 -0.53
CA LEU A 66 -17.54 -18.57 -0.67
C LEU A 66 -18.99 -19.06 -0.53
N GLN A 67 -19.29 -20.27 -0.97
CA GLN A 67 -20.62 -20.88 -0.85
C GLN A 67 -20.96 -21.33 0.58
N HIS A 68 -19.98 -21.86 1.33
CA HIS A 68 -20.24 -22.51 2.63
C HIS A 68 -19.78 -21.68 3.84
N GLN A 69 -18.79 -20.81 3.66
CA GLN A 69 -18.14 -20.01 4.71
C GLN A 69 -17.92 -18.55 4.25
N GLY A 70 -18.73 -18.08 3.30
CA GLY A 70 -18.53 -16.77 2.66
C GLY A 70 -18.53 -15.60 3.64
N PHE A 71 -19.37 -15.63 4.68
CA PHE A 71 -19.38 -14.61 5.72
C PHE A 71 -18.05 -14.55 6.48
N ASP A 72 -17.59 -15.68 7.04
CA ASP A 72 -16.35 -15.75 7.80
C ASP A 72 -15.13 -15.40 6.93
N PHE A 73 -15.15 -15.81 5.67
CA PHE A 73 -14.08 -15.51 4.71
C PHE A 73 -14.02 -14.01 4.39
N MET A 74 -15.15 -13.39 4.07
CA MET A 74 -15.20 -11.95 3.78
C MET A 74 -14.87 -11.11 5.02
N TYR A 75 -15.29 -11.57 6.20
CA TYR A 75 -14.90 -10.94 7.46
C TYR A 75 -13.37 -11.00 7.68
N LEU A 76 -12.73 -12.14 7.41
CA LEU A 76 -11.27 -12.24 7.42
C LEU A 76 -10.61 -11.28 6.42
N VAL A 77 -11.15 -11.18 5.20
CA VAL A 77 -10.67 -10.25 4.17
C VAL A 77 -10.72 -8.80 4.69
N ASP A 78 -11.81 -8.40 5.34
CA ASP A 78 -11.97 -7.05 5.89
C ASP A 78 -10.98 -6.77 7.03
N LEU A 79 -10.73 -7.74 7.91
CA LEU A 79 -9.70 -7.63 8.95
C LEU A 79 -8.30 -7.47 8.35
N LEU A 80 -7.96 -8.28 7.35
CA LEU A 80 -6.67 -8.20 6.66
C LEU A 80 -6.49 -6.86 5.92
N ARG A 81 -7.56 -6.34 5.31
CA ARG A 81 -7.56 -5.02 4.69
C ARG A 81 -7.29 -3.91 5.70
N LYS A 82 -7.91 -3.98 6.88
CA LYS A 82 -7.68 -3.02 7.97
C LYS A 82 -6.24 -3.06 8.45
N GLU A 83 -5.69 -4.25 8.70
CA GLU A 83 -4.27 -4.41 9.09
C GLU A 83 -3.32 -3.90 8.01
N PHE A 84 -3.59 -4.23 6.74
CA PHE A 84 -2.79 -3.78 5.61
C PHE A 84 -2.85 -2.25 5.47
N ALA A 85 -4.04 -1.65 5.56
CA ALA A 85 -4.21 -0.20 5.45
C ALA A 85 -3.46 0.54 6.56
N TYR A 86 -3.46 -0.01 7.78
CA TYR A 86 -2.64 0.52 8.87
C TYR A 86 -1.15 0.40 8.55
N TRP A 87 -0.68 -0.78 8.19
CA TRP A 87 0.73 -1.03 7.85
C TRP A 87 1.23 -0.16 6.70
N PHE A 88 0.43 0.03 5.65
CA PHE A 88 0.81 0.81 4.48
C PHE A 88 0.95 2.29 4.85
N ARG A 89 -0.03 2.84 5.59
CA ARG A 89 0.03 4.23 6.07
C ARG A 89 1.26 4.46 6.95
N GLU A 90 1.49 3.59 7.93
CA GLU A 90 2.67 3.67 8.79
C GLU A 90 3.98 3.55 7.99
N SER A 91 4.00 2.72 6.96
CA SER A 91 5.18 2.62 6.08
C SER A 91 5.47 3.94 5.40
N ILE A 92 4.47 4.63 4.84
CA ILE A 92 4.65 5.95 4.21
C ILE A 92 5.04 7.02 5.24
N ILE A 93 4.42 7.02 6.42
CA ILE A 93 4.64 8.06 7.44
C ILE A 93 6.02 7.91 8.09
N CYS A 94 6.44 6.68 8.38
CA CYS A 94 7.55 6.41 9.31
C CYS A 94 8.87 6.01 8.62
N ARG A 95 8.87 5.68 7.31
CA ARG A 95 10.06 5.20 6.61
C ARG A 95 10.51 6.14 5.51
N ASP A 96 11.83 6.27 5.39
CA ASP A 96 12.44 6.91 4.24
C ASP A 96 12.68 5.88 3.13
N PHE A 97 12.10 6.14 1.97
CA PHE A 97 12.24 5.32 0.78
C PHE A 97 13.11 6.05 -0.26
N SER A 98 13.84 5.27 -1.04
CA SER A 98 14.45 5.77 -2.29
C SER A 98 13.35 6.15 -3.29
N GLU A 99 13.71 6.94 -4.31
CA GLU A 99 12.78 7.35 -5.37
C GLU A 99 12.18 6.14 -6.12
N GLU A 100 13.01 5.15 -6.47
CA GLU A 100 12.57 3.89 -7.07
C GLU A 100 11.56 3.15 -6.16
N SER A 101 11.76 3.24 -4.85
CA SER A 101 10.88 2.61 -3.87
C SER A 101 9.54 3.34 -3.75
N TYR A 102 9.53 4.68 -3.78
CA TYR A 102 8.28 5.45 -3.87
C TYR A 102 7.51 5.17 -5.15
N PHE A 103 8.20 5.05 -6.28
CA PHE A 103 7.60 4.63 -7.54
C PHE A 103 6.96 3.25 -7.45
N THR A 104 7.68 2.29 -6.85
CA THR A 104 7.15 0.94 -6.67
C THR A 104 5.93 0.94 -5.77
N LEU A 105 5.99 1.63 -4.62
CA LEU A 105 4.86 1.76 -3.68
C LEU A 105 3.65 2.41 -4.33
N ALA A 106 3.85 3.45 -5.15
CA ALA A 106 2.76 4.12 -5.86
C ALA A 106 2.11 3.18 -6.89
N GLN A 107 2.90 2.41 -7.63
CA GLN A 107 2.35 1.40 -8.54
C GLN A 107 1.61 0.29 -7.78
N GLU A 108 2.18 -0.26 -6.71
CA GLU A 108 1.50 -1.27 -5.88
C GLU A 108 0.21 -0.72 -5.30
N PHE A 109 0.20 0.54 -4.84
CA PHE A 109 -0.99 1.23 -4.34
C PHE A 109 -2.09 1.30 -5.39
N LEU A 110 -1.76 1.60 -6.66
CA LEU A 110 -2.74 1.69 -7.73
C LEU A 110 -3.36 0.32 -8.11
N LEU A 111 -2.68 -0.79 -7.82
CA LEU A 111 -3.21 -2.15 -8.04
C LEU A 111 -4.17 -2.62 -6.94
N LEU A 112 -4.23 -1.91 -5.80
CA LEU A 112 -5.10 -2.25 -4.69
C LEU A 112 -6.58 -2.05 -5.05
N GLU A 113 -7.44 -2.75 -4.31
CA GLU A 113 -8.87 -2.56 -4.36
C GLU A 113 -9.26 -1.11 -3.96
N GLU A 114 -10.30 -0.55 -4.59
CA GLU A 114 -10.62 0.87 -4.49
C GLU A 114 -10.98 1.31 -3.06
N GLN A 115 -11.78 0.53 -2.35
CA GLN A 115 -12.13 0.82 -0.95
C GLN A 115 -10.89 0.79 -0.07
N LEU A 116 -9.98 -0.17 -0.27
CA LEU A 116 -8.70 -0.22 0.44
C LEU A 116 -7.82 1.00 0.14
N ARG A 117 -7.73 1.42 -1.13
CA ARG A 117 -7.01 2.65 -1.50
C ARG A 117 -7.55 3.85 -0.74
N LYS A 118 -8.88 4.00 -0.64
CA LYS A 118 -9.51 5.09 0.12
C LYS A 118 -9.20 5.03 1.62
N GLN A 119 -9.19 3.84 2.22
CA GLN A 119 -8.83 3.66 3.63
C GLN A 119 -7.39 4.08 3.94
N ILE A 120 -6.48 3.96 2.96
CA ILE A 120 -5.09 4.42 3.06
C ILE A 120 -5.00 5.92 2.75
N GLN A 121 -5.59 6.35 1.64
CA GLN A 121 -5.44 7.67 1.05
C GLN A 121 -6.05 8.77 1.93
N ILE A 122 -7.29 8.61 2.40
CA ILE A 122 -8.00 9.66 3.14
C ILE A 122 -7.22 10.10 4.40
N PRO A 123 -6.79 9.19 5.30
CA PRO A 123 -6.03 9.59 6.47
C PRO A 123 -4.67 10.25 6.16
N LEU A 124 -3.99 9.80 5.10
CA LEU A 124 -2.70 10.40 4.68
C LEU A 124 -2.90 11.80 4.09
N LEU A 125 -3.97 12.02 3.32
CA LEU A 125 -4.32 13.35 2.81
C LEU A 125 -4.74 14.29 3.93
N ASP A 126 -5.49 13.82 4.92
CA ASP A 126 -5.86 14.63 6.09
C ASP A 126 -4.62 15.07 6.87
N GLN A 127 -3.64 14.18 7.05
CA GLN A 127 -2.35 14.53 7.64
C GLN A 127 -1.57 15.53 6.79
N MET A 128 -1.50 15.31 5.47
CA MET A 128 -0.82 16.22 4.55
C MET A 128 -1.46 17.61 4.60
N LYS A 129 -2.79 17.70 4.61
CA LYS A 129 -3.55 18.95 4.71
C LYS A 129 -3.22 19.72 5.99
N LYS A 130 -3.14 19.03 7.14
CA LYS A 130 -2.74 19.65 8.41
C LYS A 130 -1.34 20.23 8.32
N LEU A 131 -0.37 19.44 7.83
CA LEU A 131 1.01 19.90 7.66
C LEU A 131 1.15 21.06 6.67
N ILE A 132 0.32 21.12 5.62
CA ILE A 132 0.27 22.27 4.71
C ILE A 132 -0.17 23.52 5.47
N LEU A 133 -1.26 23.44 6.24
CA LEU A 133 -1.77 24.57 7.02
C LEU A 133 -0.76 25.05 8.06
N ASP A 134 -0.13 24.11 8.77
CA ASP A 134 0.90 24.42 9.77
C ASP A 134 2.10 25.14 9.11
N LEU A 135 2.53 24.68 7.92
CA LEU A 135 3.62 25.31 7.19
C LEU A 135 3.24 26.69 6.63
N GLU A 136 2.01 26.85 6.16
CA GLU A 136 1.47 28.15 5.72
C GLU A 136 1.48 29.17 6.85
N GLU A 137 0.98 28.81 8.03
CA GLU A 137 1.01 29.66 9.23
C GLU A 137 2.45 30.07 9.58
N ILE A 138 3.38 29.11 9.56
CA ILE A 138 4.80 29.39 9.86
C ILE A 138 5.39 30.39 8.86
N VAL A 139 5.11 30.21 7.56
CA VAL A 139 5.62 31.09 6.51
C VAL A 139 5.00 32.47 6.57
N GLU A 140 3.68 32.57 6.78
CA GLU A 140 2.95 33.84 6.84
C GLU A 140 3.33 34.67 8.06
N GLU A 141 3.52 34.03 9.22
CA GLU A 141 3.93 34.70 10.44
C GLU A 141 5.46 34.84 10.61
N ASN A 142 6.23 34.35 9.64
CA ASN A 142 7.70 34.34 9.68
C ASN A 142 8.25 33.67 10.96
N LYS A 143 7.57 32.61 11.42
CA LYS A 143 7.94 31.77 12.57
C LYS A 143 9.12 30.86 12.21
N SER A 144 9.80 30.34 13.24
CA SER A 144 10.86 29.33 13.06
C SER A 144 10.28 27.99 12.60
N LEU A 145 11.00 27.29 11.70
CA LEU A 145 10.65 25.96 11.19
C LEU A 145 11.07 24.81 12.13
N GLU A 146 11.69 25.10 13.28
CA GLU A 146 12.27 24.07 14.18
C GLU A 146 11.27 23.01 14.66
N ASN A 147 9.99 23.39 14.83
CA ASN A 147 8.95 22.47 15.31
C ASN A 147 8.13 21.82 14.19
N PHE A 148 8.44 22.10 12.92
CA PHE A 148 7.71 21.53 11.79
C PHE A 148 8.21 20.11 11.49
N ASP A 149 7.29 19.14 11.36
CA ASP A 149 7.62 17.77 10.98
C ASP A 149 7.93 17.68 9.47
N LYS A 150 9.11 18.22 9.11
CA LYS A 150 9.63 18.26 7.75
C LYS A 150 9.65 16.85 7.16
N THR A 151 10.17 15.88 7.88
CA THR A 151 10.35 14.52 7.36
C THR A 151 9.02 13.91 6.94
N LYS A 152 7.99 13.96 7.80
CA LYS A 152 6.67 13.44 7.47
C LYS A 152 6.03 14.18 6.29
N PHE A 153 6.12 15.50 6.28
CA PHE A 153 5.58 16.32 5.20
C PHE A 153 6.17 15.93 3.84
N PHE A 154 7.50 15.83 3.76
CA PHE A 154 8.19 15.45 2.52
C PHE A 154 7.87 14.01 2.10
N ARG A 155 7.74 13.06 3.02
CA ARG A 155 7.33 11.67 2.70
C ARG A 155 5.96 11.63 2.03
N LEU A 156 4.99 12.35 2.58
CA LEU A 156 3.62 12.42 2.03
C LEU A 156 3.60 13.04 0.64
N ILE A 157 4.30 14.16 0.43
CA ILE A 157 4.39 14.81 -0.88
C ILE A 157 5.07 13.88 -1.90
N LYS A 158 6.18 13.25 -1.54
CA LYS A 158 6.90 12.32 -2.44
C LYS A 158 5.99 11.18 -2.90
N PHE A 159 5.25 10.58 -1.98
CA PHE A 159 4.31 9.51 -2.30
C PHE A 159 3.18 10.00 -3.22
N PHE A 160 2.43 11.03 -2.83
CA PHE A 160 1.28 11.49 -3.60
C PHE A 160 1.64 12.12 -4.94
N ASN A 161 2.77 12.85 -5.02
CA ASN A 161 3.26 13.36 -6.30
C ASN A 161 3.60 12.21 -7.27
N THR A 162 4.15 11.11 -6.76
CA THR A 162 4.43 9.94 -7.60
C THR A 162 3.15 9.23 -8.04
N VAL A 163 2.16 9.12 -7.16
CA VAL A 163 0.83 8.58 -7.51
C VAL A 163 0.16 9.43 -8.60
N GLU A 164 0.11 10.77 -8.44
CA GLU A 164 -0.49 11.68 -9.42
C GLU A 164 0.20 11.67 -10.79
N LYS A 165 1.51 11.41 -10.82
CA LYS A 165 2.27 11.23 -12.06
C LYS A 165 1.89 9.94 -12.80
N LEU A 166 1.55 8.88 -12.06
CA LEU A 166 1.17 7.58 -12.62
C LEU A 166 -0.29 7.55 -13.06
N GLU A 167 -1.20 8.04 -12.21
CA GLU A 167 -2.63 8.10 -12.45
C GLU A 167 -3.16 9.39 -11.80
N LYS A 168 -3.64 10.33 -12.63
CA LYS A 168 -4.19 11.60 -12.12
C LYS A 168 -5.41 11.30 -11.24
N THR A 169 -5.40 11.80 -10.01
CA THR A 169 -6.51 11.68 -9.08
C THR A 169 -7.04 13.05 -8.69
N LYS A 170 -8.03 13.10 -7.79
CA LYS A 170 -8.55 14.37 -7.26
C LYS A 170 -7.61 15.03 -6.24
N CYS A 171 -6.42 14.49 -5.99
CA CYS A 171 -5.49 14.99 -4.97
C CYS A 171 -4.46 15.96 -5.54
N SER A 172 -4.45 16.19 -6.86
CA SER A 172 -3.52 17.10 -7.54
C SER A 172 -3.49 18.50 -6.91
N GLU A 173 -4.66 19.05 -6.57
CA GLU A 173 -4.76 20.39 -5.95
C GLU A 173 -3.98 20.46 -4.62
N LEU A 174 -4.10 19.43 -3.78
CA LEU A 174 -3.43 19.38 -2.49
C LEU A 174 -1.92 19.19 -2.66
N VAL A 175 -1.51 18.36 -3.63
CA VAL A 175 -0.09 18.15 -3.98
C VAL A 175 0.54 19.43 -4.52
N ASP A 176 -0.16 20.16 -5.38
CA ASP A 176 0.35 21.40 -5.97
C ASP A 176 0.39 22.52 -4.93
N ARG A 177 -0.61 22.62 -4.05
CA ARG A 177 -0.56 23.50 -2.88
C ARG A 177 0.66 23.19 -2.00
N ALA A 178 0.93 21.92 -1.74
CA ALA A 178 2.08 21.49 -0.96
C ALA A 178 3.43 21.90 -1.60
N LYS A 179 3.56 21.75 -2.93
CA LYS A 179 4.75 22.21 -3.67
C LYS A 179 4.93 23.72 -3.55
N ASN A 180 3.85 24.48 -3.77
CA ASN A 180 3.87 25.95 -3.71
C ASN A 180 4.28 26.48 -2.33
N ILE A 181 3.76 25.90 -1.24
CA ILE A 181 4.17 26.35 0.10
C ILE A 181 5.62 25.93 0.41
N THR A 182 6.06 24.78 -0.10
CA THR A 182 7.44 24.33 0.07
C THR A 182 8.43 25.28 -0.62
N GLU A 183 8.10 25.76 -1.82
CA GLU A 183 8.88 26.78 -2.51
C GLU A 183 9.05 28.05 -1.68
N LYS A 184 7.95 28.52 -1.09
CA LYS A 184 7.97 29.71 -0.24
C LYS A 184 8.80 29.50 1.03
N ALA A 185 8.64 28.35 1.68
CA ALA A 185 9.30 28.05 2.95
C ALA A 185 10.80 27.77 2.80
N TYR A 186 11.21 27.01 1.78
CA TYR A 186 12.58 26.49 1.66
C TYR A 186 13.37 27.07 0.49
N LYS A 187 12.73 27.85 -0.41
CA LYS A 187 13.35 28.45 -1.61
C LYS A 187 14.10 27.44 -2.50
N SER A 188 13.73 26.15 -2.42
CA SER A 188 14.36 25.06 -3.18
C SER A 188 13.32 24.05 -3.67
N LEU A 189 12.92 24.18 -4.94
CA LEU A 189 12.04 23.27 -5.67
C LEU A 189 12.70 21.94 -6.09
N LYS A 190 14.05 21.91 -6.10
CA LYS A 190 14.83 20.84 -6.74
C LYS A 190 14.64 19.45 -6.13
N GLU A 191 13.93 19.32 -5.01
CA GLU A 191 13.70 18.04 -4.34
C GLU A 191 12.38 17.33 -4.74
N PHE A 192 11.59 17.84 -5.71
CA PHE A 192 10.26 17.26 -6.01
C PHE A 192 10.06 16.74 -7.44
N GLU A 193 11.00 17.01 -8.34
CA GLU A 193 10.98 16.46 -9.70
C GLU A 193 11.75 15.15 -9.75
N PHE A 194 11.08 14.08 -9.33
CA PHE A 194 11.62 12.73 -9.51
C PHE A 194 11.38 12.26 -10.94
N PRO A 195 12.43 11.88 -11.70
CA PRO A 195 12.24 11.16 -12.94
C PRO A 195 11.56 9.83 -12.59
N LEU A 196 10.44 9.54 -13.27
CA LEU A 196 9.82 8.23 -13.13
C LEU A 196 10.75 7.19 -13.79
N PRO A 197 11.00 6.04 -13.16
CA PRO A 197 11.63 4.92 -13.84
C PRO A 197 10.89 4.61 -15.15
N PRO A 198 11.61 4.30 -16.24
CA PRO A 198 11.01 4.01 -17.54
C PRO A 198 10.46 2.58 -17.57
N ILE A 199 9.54 2.26 -16.66
CA ILE A 199 8.93 0.93 -16.55
C ILE A 199 7.45 1.09 -16.86
N SER A 200 6.99 0.41 -17.91
CA SER A 200 5.56 0.38 -18.23
C SER A 200 4.77 -0.37 -17.16
N GLN A 201 3.49 -0.04 -17.01
CA GLN A 201 2.59 -0.75 -16.10
C GLN A 201 2.52 -2.26 -16.41
N LEU A 202 2.66 -2.64 -17.68
CA LEU A 202 2.68 -4.04 -18.10
C LEU A 202 3.93 -4.78 -17.61
N GLU A 203 5.10 -4.17 -17.73
CA GLU A 203 6.35 -4.75 -17.22
C GLU A 203 6.35 -4.88 -15.70
N PHE A 204 5.79 -3.88 -15.01
CA PHE A 204 5.61 -3.95 -13.56
C PHE A 204 4.75 -5.14 -13.14
N LYS A 205 3.58 -5.31 -13.77
CA LYS A 205 2.68 -6.44 -13.49
C LYS A 205 3.36 -7.78 -13.76
N LYS A 206 4.09 -7.91 -14.87
CA LYS A 206 4.87 -9.12 -15.18
C LYS A 206 5.90 -9.42 -14.08
N ALA A 207 6.68 -8.43 -13.66
CA ALA A 207 7.68 -8.60 -12.61
C ALA A 207 7.04 -8.98 -11.25
N LEU A 208 5.89 -8.39 -10.91
CA LEU A 208 5.13 -8.75 -9.70
C LEU A 208 4.69 -10.21 -9.75
N LYS A 209 4.11 -10.65 -10.88
CA LYS A 209 3.66 -12.04 -11.07
C LYS A 209 4.82 -13.02 -11.02
N GLU A 210 5.93 -12.74 -11.69
CA GLU A 210 7.10 -13.61 -11.64
C GLU A 210 7.63 -13.78 -10.21
N LYS A 211 7.62 -12.72 -9.41
CA LYS A 211 8.04 -12.78 -8.00
C LYS A 211 7.04 -13.59 -7.17
N PHE A 212 5.75 -13.41 -7.41
CA PHE A 212 4.69 -14.20 -6.76
C PHE A 212 4.80 -15.70 -7.10
N ASP A 213 4.93 -16.04 -8.39
CA ASP A 213 5.06 -17.43 -8.86
C ASP A 213 6.32 -18.11 -8.32
N LYS A 214 7.45 -17.40 -8.25
CA LYS A 214 8.67 -17.93 -7.62
C LYS A 214 8.43 -18.26 -6.16
N TRP A 215 7.73 -17.37 -5.44
CA TRP A 215 7.39 -17.58 -4.04
C TRP A 215 6.45 -18.76 -3.85
N THR A 216 5.35 -18.86 -4.60
CA THR A 216 4.40 -19.99 -4.48
C THR A 216 5.02 -21.32 -4.90
N LYS A 217 5.83 -21.35 -5.98
CA LYS A 217 6.54 -22.57 -6.41
C LYS A 217 7.58 -23.05 -5.40
N SER A 218 8.27 -22.13 -4.72
CA SER A 218 9.21 -22.49 -3.64
C SER A 218 8.49 -23.13 -2.43
N LYS A 219 7.18 -22.90 -2.31
CA LYS A 219 6.34 -23.33 -1.20
C LYS A 219 5.36 -24.46 -1.58
N ARG A 220 5.69 -25.32 -2.55
CA ARG A 220 4.92 -26.53 -2.92
C ARG A 220 4.78 -27.50 -1.73
N ASN A 221 3.91 -27.14 -0.79
CA ASN A 221 3.31 -27.87 0.31
C ASN A 221 2.18 -26.95 0.85
N PHE A 222 1.19 -26.64 0.00
CA PHE A 222 -0.07 -25.99 0.41
C PHE A 222 -1.12 -27.05 0.79
N SER A 223 -0.67 -28.19 1.33
CA SER A 223 -1.49 -29.27 1.87
C SER A 223 -2.01 -28.92 3.26
#